data_AF-A0ABD0SV47-F1
#
_entry.id   AF-A0ABD0SV47-F1
#
_cell.length_a   1.000
_cell.length_b   1.000
_cell.length_c   1.000
_cell.angle_alpha   90.00
_cell.angle_beta   90.00
_cell.angle_gamma   90.00
#
_symmetry.space_group_name_H-M   'P 1'
#
loop_
_entity.id
_entity.type
_entity.pdbx_description
1 polymer ?
#
loop_
_entity_poly.entity_id
_entity_poly.type
_entity_poly.pdbx_seq_one_letter_code
_entity_poly.pdbx_strand_id
1 'polypeptide(L)'
;MAQQTVSRCLRDVTNALNSPSIMRKYIKYNEVERNFIKRQFYEKYRLPGVVGCIDCTHVAIVRPTENEERLFNRKHYHSLNVQAICDVHRNILNVDASYGGATHDSFI
;
A
#
# COMPACT_ATOMS: atom_id res chain seq x y z
N MET A 1 29.92 13.10 -13.85
CA MET A 1 28.77 13.59 -14.64
C MET A 1 27.46 12.85 -14.39
N ALA A 2 27.46 11.54 -14.09
CA ALA A 2 26.22 10.76 -13.88
C ALA A 2 25.31 11.28 -12.74
N GLN A 3 25.88 11.69 -11.59
CA GLN A 3 25.10 12.15 -10.43
C GLN A 3 24.23 13.39 -10.72
N GLN A 4 24.75 14.35 -11.48
CA GLN A 4 24.03 15.58 -11.80
C GLN A 4 22.83 15.30 -12.71
N THR A 5 22.99 14.42 -13.71
CA THR A 5 21.90 13.99 -14.58
C THR A 5 20.83 13.23 -13.80
N VAL A 6 21.21 12.25 -12.97
CA VAL A 6 20.26 11.49 -12.15
C VAL A 6 19.48 12.41 -11.20
N SER A 7 20.15 13.37 -10.55
CA SER A 7 19.48 14.31 -9.65
C SER A 7 18.45 15.20 -10.37
N ARG A 8 18.77 15.65 -11.59
CA ARG A 8 17.83 16.41 -12.43
C ARG A 8 16.63 15.55 -12.81
N CYS A 9 16.85 14.36 -13.36
CA CYS A 9 15.77 13.45 -13.73
C CYS A 9 14.87 13.10 -12.54
N LEU A 10 15.45 12.80 -11.38
CA LEU A 10 14.68 12.50 -10.17
C LEU A 10 13.82 13.69 -9.74
N ARG A 11 14.36 14.91 -9.79
CA ARG A 11 13.63 16.13 -9.48
C ARG A 11 12.49 16.38 -10.47
N ASP A 12 12.75 16.23 -11.76
CA ASP A 12 11.76 16.47 -12.81
C ASP A 12 10.60 15.47 -12.71
N VAL A 13 10.91 14.19 -12.53
CA VAL A 13 9.90 13.14 -12.32
C VAL A 13 9.11 13.38 -11.03
N THR A 14 9.79 13.71 -9.93
CA THR A 14 9.12 14.01 -8.65
C THR A 14 8.17 15.19 -8.79
N ASN A 15 8.58 16.26 -9.46
CA ASN A 15 7.73 17.42 -9.71
C ASN A 15 6.54 17.08 -10.60
N ALA A 16 6.74 16.26 -11.64
CA ALA A 16 5.65 15.81 -12.51
C ALA A 16 4.61 14.97 -11.74
N LEU A 17 5.06 14.04 -10.89
CA LEU A 17 4.18 13.21 -10.06
C LEU A 17 3.40 14.04 -9.03
N ASN A 18 4.03 15.06 -8.45
CA ASN A 18 3.39 15.97 -7.50
C ASN A 18 2.55 17.07 -8.16
N SER A 19 2.48 17.11 -9.50
CA SER A 19 1.64 18.09 -10.17
C SER A 19 0.16 17.86 -9.80
N PRO A 20 -0.63 18.92 -9.56
CA PRO A 20 -2.03 18.78 -9.17
C PRO A 20 -2.88 17.99 -10.17
N SER A 21 -2.55 18.05 -11.47
CA SER A 21 -3.23 17.32 -12.53
C SER A 21 -3.03 15.80 -12.41
N ILE A 22 -1.81 15.34 -12.13
CA ILE A 22 -1.50 13.92 -11.93
C ILE A 22 -2.07 13.45 -10.59
N MET A 23 -1.80 14.18 -9.50
CA MET A 23 -2.28 13.81 -8.17
C MET A 23 -3.80 13.68 -8.13
N ARG A 24 -4.56 14.68 -8.61
CA ARG A 24 -6.04 14.63 -8.56
C ARG A 24 -6.64 13.57 -9.48
N LYS A 25 -5.90 13.14 -10.51
CA LYS A 25 -6.34 12.09 -11.43
C LYS A 25 -6.27 10.72 -10.75
N TYR A 26 -5.13 10.38 -10.15
CA TYR A 26 -4.86 9.04 -9.65
C TYR A 26 -5.08 8.86 -8.13
N ILE A 27 -4.89 9.91 -7.34
CA ILE A 27 -5.08 9.86 -5.88
C ILE A 27 -6.47 10.41 -5.55
N LYS A 28 -7.41 9.48 -5.36
CA LYS A 28 -8.77 9.80 -4.90
C LYS A 28 -8.84 9.55 -3.40
N TYR A 29 -8.84 10.61 -2.61
CA TYR A 29 -9.03 10.57 -1.17
C TYR A 29 -10.10 11.56 -0.77
N ASN A 30 -10.98 11.17 0.15
CA ASN A 30 -11.87 12.11 0.81
C ASN A 30 -11.03 12.97 1.78
N GLU A 31 -10.90 14.27 1.51
CA GLU A 31 -10.08 15.17 2.32
C GLU A 31 -10.57 15.26 3.78
N VAL A 32 -11.89 15.18 3.99
CA VAL A 32 -12.49 15.24 5.33
C VAL A 32 -12.10 14.01 6.14
N GLU A 33 -12.28 12.81 5.58
CA GLU A 33 -11.89 11.54 6.21
C GLU A 33 -10.37 11.49 6.47
N ARG A 34 -9.57 11.91 5.48
CA ARG A 34 -8.11 11.95 5.60
C ARG A 34 -7.65 12.84 6.77
N ASN A 35 -8.21 14.04 6.87
CA ASN A 35 -7.86 14.97 7.94
C ASN A 35 -8.35 14.46 9.30
N PHE A 36 -9.49 13.79 9.33
CA PHE A 36 -9.99 13.12 10.53
C PHE A 36 -9.03 12.03 11.00
N ILE A 37 -8.63 11.09 10.13
CA ILE A 37 -7.71 10.00 10.46
C ILE A 37 -6.36 10.55 10.95
N LYS A 38 -5.79 11.54 10.25
CA LYS A 38 -4.55 12.21 10.66
C LYS A 38 -4.60 12.76 12.06
N ARG A 39 -5.70 13.43 12.40
CA ARG A 39 -5.88 13.99 13.74
C ARG A 39 -5.90 12.88 14.78
N GLN A 40 -6.63 11.79 14.54
CA GLN A 40 -6.73 10.72 15.54
C GLN A 40 -5.41 9.96 15.75
N PHE A 41 -4.62 9.73 14.69
CA PHE A 41 -3.27 9.17 14.84
C PHE A 41 -2.36 10.08 15.67
N TYR A 42 -2.42 11.40 15.44
CA TYR A 42 -1.66 12.36 16.22
C TYR A 42 -2.12 12.42 17.68
N GLU A 43 -3.43 12.37 17.94
CA GLU A 43 -3.98 12.39 19.30
C GLU A 43 -3.55 11.15 20.11
N LYS A 44 -3.62 9.96 19.51
CA LYS A 44 -3.34 8.69 20.19
C LYS A 44 -1.85 8.36 20.29
N TYR A 45 -1.11 8.56 19.20
CA TYR A 45 0.28 8.08 19.08
C TYR A 45 1.30 9.20 18.89
N ARG A 46 0.87 10.47 18.81
CA ARG A 46 1.74 11.63 18.54
C ARG A 46 2.49 11.54 17.21
N LEU A 47 1.96 10.77 16.25
CA LEU A 47 2.49 10.62 14.90
C LEU A 47 1.75 11.56 13.92
N PRO A 48 2.38 12.62 13.42
CA PRO A 48 1.73 13.56 12.52
C PRO A 48 1.61 12.98 11.10
N GLY A 49 0.53 13.32 10.41
CA GLY A 49 0.39 13.09 8.97
C GLY A 49 0.03 11.65 8.55
N VAL A 50 -0.09 10.71 9.48
CA VAL A 50 -0.49 9.32 9.21
C VAL A 50 -1.94 9.26 8.76
N VAL A 51 -2.19 8.62 7.61
CA VAL A 51 -3.54 8.47 7.01
C VAL A 51 -4.06 7.03 7.05
N GLY A 52 -3.26 6.12 7.61
CA GLY A 52 -3.53 4.69 7.72
C GLY A 52 -2.23 3.93 7.95
N CYS A 53 -2.36 2.70 8.44
CA CYS A 53 -1.28 1.73 8.55
C CYS A 53 -1.47 0.66 7.48
N ILE A 54 -0.42 0.38 6.71
CA ILE A 54 -0.42 -0.58 5.62
C ILE A 54 0.41 -1.80 6.01
N ASP A 55 -0.10 -2.99 5.76
CA ASP A 55 0.64 -4.24 5.92
C ASP A 55 0.07 -5.33 4.99
N CYS A 56 0.85 -6.38 4.77
CA CYS A 56 0.45 -7.56 4.01
C CYS A 56 0.22 -8.75 4.95
N THR A 57 -0.79 -9.57 4.65
CA THR A 57 -1.10 -10.77 5.42
C THR A 57 -1.48 -11.93 4.52
N HIS A 58 -1.08 -13.14 4.90
CA HIS A 58 -1.46 -14.35 4.18
C HIS A 58 -2.81 -14.86 4.66
N VAL A 59 -3.81 -14.79 3.79
CA VAL A 59 -5.13 -15.41 4.01
C VAL A 59 -5.10 -16.81 3.42
N ALA A 60 -5.19 -17.83 4.27
CA ALA A 60 -5.16 -19.22 3.85
C ALA A 60 -6.36 -19.54 2.93
N ILE A 61 -6.10 -20.32 1.89
CA ILE A 61 -7.12 -20.81 0.96
C ILE A 61 -7.01 -22.33 0.81
N VAL A 62 -8.07 -22.93 0.29
CA VAL A 62 -8.02 -24.33 -0.16
C VAL A 62 -7.04 -24.42 -1.33
N ARG A 63 -6.30 -25.52 -1.39
CA ARG A 63 -5.36 -25.79 -2.47
C ARG A 63 -6.05 -25.63 -3.83
N PRO A 64 -5.62 -24.68 -4.66
CA PRO A 64 -6.17 -24.49 -6.00
C PRO A 64 -5.68 -25.60 -6.95
N THR A 65 -6.44 -25.87 -8.00
CA THR A 65 -6.03 -26.81 -9.07
C THR A 65 -5.24 -26.14 -10.18
N GLU A 66 -5.38 -24.82 -10.34
CA GLU A 66 -4.72 -24.03 -11.38
C GLU A 66 -3.71 -23.06 -10.76
N ASN A 67 -2.54 -22.92 -11.40
CA ASN A 67 -1.45 -22.01 -10.99
C ASN A 67 -1.12 -22.08 -9.50
N GLU A 68 -1.14 -23.30 -8.96
CA GLU A 68 -1.01 -23.59 -7.53
C GLU A 68 0.29 -23.06 -6.93
N GLU A 69 1.36 -23.07 -7.71
CA GLU A 69 2.67 -22.55 -7.37
C GLU A 69 2.66 -21.05 -7.07
N ARG A 70 1.75 -20.27 -7.66
CA ARG A 70 1.60 -18.83 -7.39
C ARG A 70 0.96 -18.55 -6.04
N LEU A 71 0.25 -19.54 -5.51
CA LEU A 71 -0.52 -19.42 -4.27
C LEU A 71 0.20 -20.08 -3.09
N PHE A 72 1.19 -20.93 -3.34
CA PHE A 72 2.01 -21.55 -2.33
C PHE A 72 3.03 -20.56 -1.73
N ASN A 73 2.95 -20.33 -0.43
CA ASN A 73 3.76 -19.33 0.26
C ASN A 73 5.01 -19.93 0.94
N ARG A 74 5.88 -19.03 1.44
CA ARG A 74 7.10 -19.39 2.21
C ARG A 74 6.84 -20.13 3.54
N LYS A 75 5.59 -20.16 4.01
CA LYS A 75 5.15 -20.85 5.22
C LYS A 75 4.57 -22.24 4.92
N HIS A 76 4.73 -22.74 3.69
CA HIS A 76 4.32 -24.07 3.23
C HIS A 76 2.80 -24.32 3.23
N TYR A 77 2.00 -23.31 2.90
CA TYR A 77 0.56 -23.48 2.62
C TYR A 77 0.07 -22.54 1.50
N HIS A 78 -1.12 -22.79 0.96
CA HIS A 78 -1.74 -21.97 -0.08
C HIS A 78 -2.45 -20.77 0.52
N SER A 79 -2.18 -19.58 -0.02
CA SER A 79 -2.77 -18.33 0.47
C SER A 79 -2.89 -17.28 -0.62
N LEU A 80 -3.71 -16.28 -0.38
CA LEU A 80 -3.59 -14.97 -1.01
C LEU A 80 -2.71 -14.08 -0.13
N ASN A 81 -1.82 -13.31 -0.74
CA ASN A 81 -1.10 -12.25 -0.04
C ASN A 81 -1.94 -10.97 -0.14
N VAL A 82 -2.56 -10.60 0.97
CA VAL A 82 -3.56 -9.53 1.02
C VAL A 82 -2.94 -8.31 1.66
N GLN A 83 -2.87 -7.20 0.92
CA GLN A 83 -2.54 -5.89 1.48
C GLN A 83 -3.80 -5.30 2.10
N ALA A 84 -3.67 -4.79 3.32
CA ALA A 84 -4.74 -4.07 3.99
C ALA A 84 -4.22 -2.74 4.54
N ILE A 85 -5.07 -1.72 4.45
CA ILE A 85 -4.84 -0.44 5.13
C ILE A 85 -5.88 -0.30 6.23
N CYS A 86 -5.46 0.06 7.45
CA CYS A 86 -6.38 0.32 8.56
C CYS A 86 -6.14 1.67 9.25
N ASP A 87 -7.16 2.17 9.93
CA ASP A 87 -7.07 3.38 10.76
C ASP A 87 -6.61 3.07 12.20
N VAL A 88 -6.56 4.13 13.01
CA VAL A 88 -6.16 4.10 14.42
C VAL A 88 -7.03 3.21 15.32
N HIS A 89 -8.27 2.93 14.89
CA HIS A 89 -9.27 2.10 15.58
C HIS A 89 -9.35 0.69 15.01
N ARG A 90 -8.50 0.37 14.01
CA ARG A 90 -8.46 -0.89 13.26
C ARG A 90 -9.63 -1.07 12.30
N ASN A 91 -10.28 0.02 11.87
CA ASN A 91 -11.22 -0.05 10.76
C ASN A 91 -10.43 -0.26 9.46
N ILE A 92 -10.90 -1.18 8.62
CA ILE A 92 -10.29 -1.44 7.31
C ILE A 92 -10.69 -0.32 6.36
N LEU A 93 -9.70 0.37 5.81
CA LEU A 93 -9.86 1.47 4.85
C LEU A 93 -9.73 0.98 3.40
N ASN A 94 -8.90 -0.02 3.18
CA ASN A 94 -8.65 -0.59 1.86
C ASN A 94 -8.15 -2.04 1.98
N VAL A 95 -8.48 -2.86 0.97
CA VAL A 95 -8.00 -4.24 0.83
C VAL A 95 -7.66 -4.48 -0.63
N ASP A 96 -6.47 -5.04 -0.88
CA ASP A 96 -6.10 -5.65 -2.15
C ASP A 96 -5.74 -7.12 -1.92
N ALA A 97 -6.51 -8.01 -2.55
CA ALA A 97 -6.32 -9.46 -2.48
C ALA A 97 -6.00 -10.07 -3.85
N SER A 98 -5.50 -9.26 -4.79
CA SER A 98 -5.22 -9.69 -6.17
C SER A 98 -3.92 -10.50 -6.33
N TYR A 99 -3.17 -10.69 -5.24
CA TYR A 99 -1.85 -11.31 -5.27
C TYR A 99 -1.84 -12.68 -4.60
N GLY A 100 -1.14 -13.63 -5.24
CA GLY A 100 -0.96 -14.96 -4.68
C GLY A 100 0.05 -15.01 -3.54
N GLY A 101 0.00 -16.07 -2.73
CA GLY A 101 0.87 -16.28 -1.57
C GLY A 101 2.36 -16.40 -1.89
N ALA A 102 2.73 -16.66 -3.14
CA ALA A 102 4.12 -16.64 -3.57
C ALA A 102 4.65 -15.21 -3.82
N THR A 103 3.77 -14.21 -3.94
CA THR A 103 4.15 -12.82 -4.20
C THR A 103 4.83 -12.22 -2.98
N HIS A 104 6.00 -11.60 -3.18
CA HIS A 104 6.69 -10.85 -2.15
C HIS A 104 6.02 -9.48 -1.92
N ASP A 105 5.93 -9.06 -0.66
CA ASP A 105 5.23 -7.82 -0.23
C ASP A 105 5.71 -6.56 -0.96
N SER A 106 6.94 -6.54 -1.48
CA SER A 106 7.48 -5.41 -2.26
C SER A 106 6.84 -5.20 -3.64
N PHE A 107 6.03 -6.15 -4.10
CA PHE A 107 5.35 -6.11 -5.40
C PHE A 107 3.83 -5.88 -5.29
N ILE A 108 3.35 -5.61 -4.07
CA ILE A 108 1.95 -5.37 -3.70
C ILE A 108 1.84 -3.93 -3.20
#